data_AF-A0A537BJY2-F1
#
_entry.id   AF-A0A537BJY2-F1
#
_cell.length_a   1.000
_cell.length_b   1.000
_cell.length_c   1.000
_cell.angle_alpha   90.00
_cell.angle_beta   90.00
_cell.angle_gamma   90.00
#
_symmetry.space_group_name_H-M   'P 1'
#
loop_
_entity.id
_entity.type
_entity.pdbx_description
1 polymer ?
#
loop_
_entity_poly.entity_id
_entity_poly.type
_entity_poly.pdbx_seq_one_letter_code
_entity_poly.pdbx_strand_id
1 'polypeptide(L)'
;MVGRAAPHCAVRLAYLEIMRPSLEEAVAALAKSVKAIRVVPVFLGQGSHLKEDLPRLVAAVRGDYPGVEISLEPAIGEQPRIIEAIAALIAGGGTA
;
A
#
# COMPACT_ATOMS: atom_id res chain seq x y z
N MET A 1 12.13 -2.93 -5.13
CA MET A 1 11.95 -3.84 -6.29
C MET A 1 10.66 -3.62 -7.08
N VAL A 2 9.61 -2.96 -6.55
CA VAL A 2 8.37 -2.67 -7.31
C VAL A 2 8.62 -1.81 -8.54
N GLY A 3 9.35 -0.68 -8.43
CA GLY A 3 9.64 0.18 -9.58
C GLY A 3 10.44 -0.49 -10.70
N ARG A 4 11.18 -1.57 -10.39
CA ARG A 4 11.86 -2.39 -11.41
C ARG A 4 10.91 -3.38 -12.08
N ALA A 5 9.98 -3.96 -11.33
CA ALA A 5 8.97 -4.89 -11.85
C ALA A 5 7.82 -4.17 -12.61
N ALA A 6 7.57 -2.90 -12.28
CA ALA A 6 6.55 -2.06 -12.89
C ALA A 6 7.14 -0.69 -13.30
N PRO A 7 8.01 -0.66 -14.33
CA PRO A 7 8.75 0.55 -14.71
C PRO A 7 7.86 1.69 -15.23
N HIS A 8 6.62 1.39 -15.63
CA HIS A 8 5.63 2.37 -16.08
C HIS A 8 4.78 2.95 -14.94
N CYS A 9 4.97 2.47 -13.71
CA CYS A 9 4.23 2.93 -12.54
C CYS A 9 5.10 3.86 -11.70
N ALA A 10 4.59 5.06 -11.41
CA ALA A 10 5.19 5.91 -10.40
C ALA A 10 4.95 5.30 -9.01
N VAL A 11 6.03 5.07 -8.27
CA VAL A 11 5.98 4.44 -6.93
C VAL A 11 6.50 5.42 -5.88
N ARG A 12 5.78 5.51 -4.77
CA ARG A 12 6.18 6.28 -3.57
C ARG A 12 5.91 5.44 -2.33
N LEU A 13 6.79 5.59 -1.34
CA LEU A 13 6.53 5.10 0.00
C LEU A 13 5.63 6.11 0.72
N ALA A 14 4.82 5.63 1.65
CA ALA A 14 4.02 6.43 2.56
C ALA A 14 4.07 5.75 3.93
N TYR A 15 4.33 6.52 4.98
CA TYR A 15 4.39 6.04 6.34
C TYR A 15 3.24 6.66 7.16
N LEU A 16 2.69 5.88 8.09
CA LEU A 16 1.54 6.32 8.89
C LEU A 16 1.96 7.15 10.11
N GLU A 17 3.12 6.83 10.71
CA GLU A 17 3.62 7.51 11.89
C GLU A 17 5.16 7.63 11.84
N ILE A 18 5.68 8.63 12.57
CA ILE A 18 7.11 8.89 12.87
C ILE A 18 7.97 9.27 11.65
N MET A 19 7.74 8.64 10.51
CA MET A 19 8.55 8.73 9.30
C MET A 19 7.83 9.54 8.21
N ARG A 20 8.63 10.07 7.29
CA ARG A 20 8.16 10.81 6.11
C ARG A 20 8.54 10.06 4.83
N PRO A 21 7.78 10.21 3.75
CA PRO A 21 6.57 11.05 3.63
C PRO A 21 5.31 10.40 4.22
N SER A 22 4.34 11.22 4.62
CA SER A 22 2.99 10.78 4.99
C SER A 22 2.21 10.32 3.76
N LEU A 23 1.04 9.69 3.97
CA LEU A 23 0.14 9.31 2.87
C LEU A 23 -0.28 10.54 2.03
N GLU A 24 -0.63 11.63 2.69
CA GLU A 24 -1.02 12.88 2.04
C GLU A 24 0.11 13.43 1.16
N GLU A 25 1.33 13.47 1.67
CA GLU A 25 2.50 13.95 0.93
C GLU A 25 2.83 13.05 -0.27
N ALA A 26 2.74 11.73 -0.08
CA ALA A 26 2.98 10.77 -1.15
C ALA A 26 1.92 10.88 -2.26
N VAL A 27 0.65 11.03 -1.90
CA VAL A 27 -0.46 11.23 -2.85
C VAL A 27 -0.30 12.58 -3.58
N ALA A 28 -0.03 13.67 -2.85
CA ALA A 28 0.18 14.99 -3.44
C ALA A 28 1.31 14.99 -4.50
N ALA A 29 2.39 14.26 -4.23
CA ALA A 29 3.51 14.11 -5.16
C ALA A 29 3.16 13.34 -6.44
N LEU A 30 2.13 12.50 -6.41
CA LEU A 30 1.71 11.67 -7.56
C LEU A 30 0.51 12.25 -8.30
N ALA A 31 -0.44 12.86 -7.59
CA ALA A 31 -1.78 13.24 -8.07
C ALA A 31 -1.77 14.13 -9.32
N LYS A 32 -0.71 14.92 -9.55
CA LYS A 32 -0.58 15.76 -10.75
C LYS A 32 -0.20 14.98 -12.03
N SER A 33 0.27 13.75 -11.89
CA SER A 33 0.91 12.99 -12.97
C SER A 33 0.23 11.66 -13.29
N VAL A 34 -0.77 11.27 -12.49
CA VAL A 34 -1.46 9.99 -12.63
C VAL A 34 -2.97 10.19 -12.56
N LYS A 35 -3.72 9.29 -13.19
CA LYS A 35 -5.19 9.25 -13.12
C LYS A 35 -5.71 8.35 -12.01
N ALA A 36 -4.86 7.43 -11.53
CA ALA A 36 -5.21 6.48 -10.50
C ALA A 36 -4.01 6.21 -9.56
N ILE A 37 -4.30 6.01 -8.28
CA ILE A 37 -3.33 5.66 -7.24
C ILE A 37 -3.87 4.45 -6.48
N ARG A 38 -3.06 3.40 -6.38
CA ARG A 38 -3.37 2.22 -5.58
C ARG A 38 -2.55 2.27 -4.29
N VAL A 39 -3.23 2.36 -3.15
CA VAL A 39 -2.62 2.31 -1.83
C VAL A 39 -2.54 0.85 -1.39
N VAL A 40 -1.31 0.35 -1.21
CA VAL A 40 -1.05 -1.05 -0.83
C VAL A 40 -0.44 -1.08 0.57
N PRO A 41 -1.16 -1.55 1.59
CA PRO A 41 -0.65 -1.59 2.96
C PRO A 41 0.38 -2.73 3.12
N VAL A 42 1.63 -2.39 3.42
CA VAL A 42 2.73 -3.36 3.59
C VAL A 42 2.78 -3.83 5.05
N PHE A 43 1.75 -4.55 5.49
CA PHE A 43 1.63 -5.13 6.82
C PHE A 43 1.33 -6.62 6.76
N LEU A 44 1.96 -7.43 7.62
CA LEU A 44 1.72 -8.88 7.72
C LEU A 44 0.47 -9.23 8.55
N GLY A 45 0.09 -8.36 9.47
CA GLY A 45 -1.16 -8.44 10.22
C GLY A 45 -1.62 -7.03 10.56
N GLN A 46 -2.93 -6.82 10.65
CA GLN A 46 -3.50 -5.50 10.95
C GLN A 46 -4.00 -5.47 12.39
N GLY A 47 -3.40 -4.61 13.22
CA GLY A 47 -3.96 -4.25 14.53
C GLY A 47 -5.25 -3.43 14.35
N SER A 48 -6.10 -3.39 15.39
CA SER A 48 -7.42 -2.75 15.34
C SER A 48 -7.36 -1.30 14.86
N HIS A 49 -6.38 -0.52 15.35
CA HIS A 49 -6.17 0.87 14.95
C HIS A 49 -5.92 1.02 13.45
N LEU A 50 -5.07 0.16 12.87
CA LEU A 50 -4.74 0.26 11.44
C LEU A 50 -5.96 0.00 10.53
N LYS A 51 -6.85 -0.92 10.91
CA LYS A 51 -8.07 -1.23 10.16
C LYS A 51 -9.06 -0.07 10.11
N GLU A 52 -9.03 0.81 11.11
CA GLU A 52 -9.92 1.97 11.19
C GLU A 52 -9.26 3.24 10.66
N ASP A 53 -7.99 3.45 10.98
CA ASP A 53 -7.27 4.69 10.68
C ASP A 53 -6.88 4.79 9.21
N LEU A 54 -6.44 3.69 8.60
CA LEU A 54 -6.01 3.73 7.20
C LEU A 54 -7.16 4.05 6.22
N PRO A 55 -8.37 3.45 6.33
CA PRO A 55 -9.50 3.88 5.52
C PRO A 55 -9.88 5.35 5.71
N ARG A 56 -9.76 5.90 6.94
CA ARG A 56 -10.02 7.31 7.22
C ARG A 56 -9.01 8.22 6.51
N LEU A 57 -7.72 7.90 6.61
CA LEU A 57 -6.65 8.63 5.92
C LEU A 57 -6.82 8.58 4.39
N VAL A 58 -7.19 7.43 3.85
CA VAL A 58 -7.49 7.27 2.41
C VAL A 58 -8.73 8.07 2.00
N ALA A 59 -9.77 8.10 2.83
CA ALA A 59 -10.97 8.89 2.56
C ALA A 59 -10.68 10.40 2.55
N ALA A 60 -9.80 10.88 3.45
CA ALA A 60 -9.37 12.28 3.47
C ALA A 60 -8.67 12.67 2.16
N VAL A 61 -7.63 11.92 1.75
CA VAL A 61 -6.92 12.23 0.49
C VAL A 61 -7.79 12.06 -0.76
N ARG A 62 -8.80 11.17 -0.74
CA ARG A 62 -9.81 11.10 -1.82
C ARG A 62 -10.60 12.39 -1.95
N GLY A 63 -10.97 13.02 -0.83
CA GLY A 63 -11.66 14.31 -0.81
C GLY A 63 -10.82 15.43 -1.40
N ASP A 64 -9.51 15.43 -1.12
CA ASP A 64 -8.59 16.45 -1.63
C ASP A 64 -8.28 16.32 -3.13
N TYR A 65 -8.41 15.12 -3.70
CA TYR A 65 -8.07 14.82 -5.09
C TYR A 65 -9.20 14.10 -5.86
N PRO A 66 -10.37 14.75 -6.06
CA PRO A 66 -11.55 14.10 -6.67
C PRO A 66 -11.35 13.69 -8.14
N GLY A 67 -10.34 14.25 -8.83
CA GLY A 67 -9.98 13.89 -10.20
C GLY A 67 -9.05 12.67 -10.33
N VAL A 68 -8.65 12.06 -9.21
CA VAL A 68 -7.74 10.90 -9.18
C VAL A 68 -8.47 9.74 -8.53
N GLU A 69 -8.50 8.59 -9.21
CA GLU A 69 -9.07 7.36 -8.67
C GLU A 69 -8.11 6.78 -7.62
N ILE A 70 -8.41 6.93 -6.34
CA ILE A 70 -7.59 6.38 -5.25
C ILE A 70 -8.25 5.11 -4.71
N SER A 71 -7.59 3.96 -4.79
CA SER A 71 -8.06 2.69 -4.22
C SER A 71 -7.20 2.26 -3.02
N LEU A 72 -7.81 1.55 -2.06
CA LEU A 72 -7.11 0.92 -0.94
C LEU A 72 -7.24 -0.59 -1.09
N GLU A 73 -6.10 -1.27 -1.18
CA GLU A 73 -6.03 -2.73 -1.24
C GLU A 73 -6.02 -3.35 0.16
N PRO A 74 -6.37 -4.64 0.29
CA PRO A 74 -6.10 -5.39 1.50
C PRO A 74 -4.60 -5.38 1.84
N ALA A 75 -4.27 -5.45 3.12
CA ALA A 75 -2.87 -5.56 3.54
C ALA A 75 -2.22 -6.81 2.93
N ILE A 76 -0.93 -6.72 2.62
CA ILE A 76 -0.21 -7.82 1.96
C ILE A 76 -0.27 -9.14 2.74
N GLY A 77 -0.34 -9.10 4.08
CA GLY A 77 -0.44 -10.29 4.93
C GLY A 77 -1.74 -11.07 4.77
N GLU A 78 -2.79 -10.44 4.22
CA GLU A 78 -4.09 -11.08 3.97
C GLU A 78 -4.15 -11.70 2.56
N GLN A 79 -3.12 -11.52 1.75
CA GLN A 79 -3.07 -12.06 0.40
C GLN A 79 -2.77 -13.56 0.44
N PRO A 80 -3.57 -14.42 -0.21
CA PRO A 80 -3.36 -15.88 -0.19
C PRO A 80 -1.95 -16.30 -0.58
N ARG A 81 -1.36 -15.63 -1.59
CA ARG A 81 0.03 -15.90 -2.04
C ARG A 81 1.08 -15.63 -0.98
N ILE A 82 0.87 -14.63 -0.11
CA ILE A 82 1.78 -14.34 0.99
C ILE A 82 1.64 -15.39 2.08
N ILE A 83 0.40 -15.79 2.40
CA ILE A 83 0.12 -16.86 3.37
C ILE A 83 0.75 -18.18 2.91
N GLU A 84 0.58 -18.54 1.64
CA GLU A 84 1.19 -19.73 1.02
C GLU A 84 2.72 -19.67 1.05
N ALA A 85 3.31 -18.52 0.70
CA ALA A 85 4.76 -18.34 0.73
C ALA A 85 5.34 -18.46 2.14
N ILE A 86 4.67 -17.90 3.14
CA ILE A 86 5.05 -18.04 4.56
C ILE A 86 4.94 -19.50 4.99
N ALA A 87 3.86 -20.20 4.63
CA ALA A 87 3.68 -21.62 4.95
C ALA A 87 4.78 -22.48 4.31
N ALA A 88 5.10 -22.26 3.03
CA ALA A 88 6.17 -22.96 2.32
C ALA A 88 7.54 -22.73 2.97
N LEU A 89 7.84 -21.49 3.35
CA LEU A 89 9.07 -21.13 4.05
C LEU A 89 9.19 -21.87 5.39
N ILE A 90 8.11 -21.91 6.19
CA ILE A 90 8.08 -22.61 7.48
C ILE A 90 8.24 -24.12 7.29
N ALA A 91 7.63 -24.69 6.26
CA ALA A 91 7.74 -26.11 5.93
C ALA A 91 9.14 -26.54 5.43
N GLY A 92 10.08 -25.59 5.27
CA GLY A 92 11.42 -25.86 4.73
C GLY A 92 11.44 -26.08 3.21
N GLY A 93 10.29 -25.91 2.53
CA GLY A 93 10.16 -25.94 1.09
C GLY A 93 10.49 -24.58 0.50
N GLY A 94 11.77 -24.22 0.46
CA GLY A 94 12.21 -23.06 -0.31
C GLY A 94 11.97 -23.33 -1.79
N THR A 95 11.00 -22.65 -2.40
CA THR A 95 10.91 -22.59 -3.87
C THR A 95 12.18 -21.89 -4.37
N ALA A 96 13.04 -22.65 -5.04
CA ALA A 96 14.07 -22.14 -5.93
C ALA A 96 13.46 -21.37 -7.11
#